data_AF-S8F3C0-F1
#
_entry.id   AF-S8F3C0-F1
#
_cell.length_a   1.000
_cell.length_b   1.000
_cell.length_c   1.000
_cell.angle_alpha   90.00
_cell.angle_beta   90.00
_cell.angle_gamma   90.00
#
_symmetry.space_group_name_H-M   'P 1'
#
loop_
_entity.id
_entity.type
_entity.pdbx_description
1 polymer ?
#
loop_
_entity_poly.entity_id
_entity_poly.type
_entity_poly.pdbx_seq_one_letter_code
_entity_poly.pdbx_strand_id
1 'polypeptide(L)'
;MTPATSSNSQDEEVSVVRLGKTISARIQRDLNTMSLQDVRTVEEQLTSAIVMLRSTLNAAVPFHQLPLELVKAVFAFVPTLQYTLASQKKQMPIVDVWQRRHIAKMSELYTLMLVCRQWRDIVAGMPSFWNTIDQAYTRAQTTFLERSGYGPLRIILRNTPSAFMSTLCDTESARIVEIHHSGVAAATAEEYLGFPAPALRVLHLTNSWFFGRRTLTETGHTVQLFRGQTPHLRQLSLHHIHWFPVVQTAALTHLDVDMCRWDDHLVKIMGMLASAPNLTDLVLSSLSSIRPDVDSLDERYPDGSVSLALLRRLRLRYAHSEEAVTAVLAKLVFPPTTALDIAKAMDARHFSEDILPTLARLPVMQTVYRVSIALASVPLQDPQGPSTTIAQLTAASAQSALACTPLALPSGPAALTAVLPAAQIRELWLTVISHHVDDEVMNMINPLNPVVQGPPILDVEPDALREFLQPMAGALETLVVWGHVLPTVVEALVIHDVTATRPLCPKLTTLRLMLSNHSPPVHELMPLLAAQQDVLRLKDVQVNYLRAHAGPRPEHLPLDHSFVSIKYVSRSEVPRMGLPSVCAEEAHARWTPWIVDYDGMFIEEDGENRDHMVT
;
A
#
# COMPACT_ATOMS: atom_id res chain seq x y z
N MET A 1 -32.69 -58.08 12.40
CA MET A 1 -31.70 -58.78 11.55
C MET A 1 -30.34 -58.16 11.83
N THR A 2 -29.55 -58.85 12.64
CA THR A 2 -28.21 -58.48 13.14
C THR A 2 -27.14 -58.94 12.16
N PRO A 3 -26.18 -58.09 11.74
CA PRO A 3 -25.06 -58.55 10.95
C PRO A 3 -24.00 -59.16 11.89
N ALA A 4 -23.77 -60.46 11.75
CA ALA A 4 -22.70 -61.20 12.41
C ALA A 4 -21.59 -61.47 11.37
N THR A 5 -20.65 -60.54 11.20
CA THR A 5 -19.38 -60.76 10.47
C THR A 5 -18.38 -59.66 10.83
N SER A 6 -17.53 -59.86 11.83
CA SER A 6 -16.37 -58.95 12.06
C SER A 6 -15.13 -59.60 12.69
N SER A 7 -15.05 -60.93 12.82
CA SER A 7 -13.90 -61.58 13.48
C SER A 7 -12.76 -62.00 12.54
N ASN A 8 -12.90 -61.85 11.21
CA ASN A 8 -11.92 -62.38 10.26
C ASN A 8 -10.88 -61.36 9.77
N SER A 9 -11.05 -60.06 10.06
CA SER A 9 -10.16 -59.01 9.53
C SER A 9 -8.88 -58.80 10.34
N GLN A 10 -8.86 -59.17 11.63
CA GLN A 10 -7.68 -58.97 12.49
C GLN A 10 -6.57 -60.00 12.23
N ASP A 11 -6.91 -61.24 11.86
CA ASP A 11 -5.90 -62.28 11.58
C ASP A 11 -5.19 -62.04 10.23
N GLU A 12 -5.84 -61.40 9.25
CA GLU A 12 -5.23 -61.07 7.96
C GLU A 12 -4.24 -59.89 8.04
N GLU A 13 -4.51 -58.88 8.86
CA GLU A 13 -3.64 -57.70 9.01
C GLU A 13 -2.27 -58.07 9.62
N VAL A 14 -2.28 -59.00 10.58
CA VAL A 14 -1.05 -59.56 11.19
C VAL A 14 -0.23 -60.35 10.16
N SER A 15 -0.86 -60.90 9.13
CA SER A 15 -0.22 -61.70 8.08
C SER A 15 0.65 -60.87 7.14
N VAL A 16 0.18 -59.70 6.68
CA VAL A 16 0.90 -58.87 5.69
C VAL A 16 2.16 -58.23 6.29
N VAL A 17 2.09 -57.73 7.52
CA VAL A 17 3.25 -57.17 8.23
C VAL A 17 4.32 -58.24 8.47
N ARG A 18 3.89 -59.47 8.80
CA ARG A 18 4.80 -60.61 8.98
C ARG A 18 5.48 -60.98 7.66
N LEU A 19 4.74 -61.01 6.55
CA LEU A 19 5.29 -61.27 5.21
C LEU A 19 6.35 -60.23 4.82
N GLY A 20 6.08 -58.93 5.05
CA GLY A 20 7.04 -57.86 4.79
C GLY A 20 8.36 -58.05 5.56
N LYS A 21 8.29 -58.43 6.84
CA LYS A 21 9.47 -58.76 7.65
C LYS A 21 10.21 -59.98 7.12
N THR A 22 9.49 -61.02 6.68
CA THR A 22 10.09 -62.23 6.10
C THR A 22 10.81 -61.94 4.79
N ILE A 23 10.22 -61.14 3.90
CA ILE A 23 10.83 -60.74 2.62
C ILE A 23 12.11 -59.93 2.90
N SER A 24 12.06 -58.95 3.81
CA SER A 24 13.23 -58.14 4.18
C SER A 24 14.38 -58.99 4.72
N ALA A 25 14.09 -59.90 5.66
CA ALA A 25 15.09 -60.79 6.23
C ALA A 25 15.71 -61.74 5.19
N ARG A 26 14.92 -62.16 4.18
CA ARG A 26 15.42 -63.02 3.10
C ARG A 26 16.32 -62.27 2.13
N ILE A 27 15.93 -61.05 1.72
CA ILE A 27 16.75 -60.20 0.87
C ILE A 27 18.10 -59.90 1.53
N GLN A 28 18.11 -59.58 2.84
CA GLN A 28 19.35 -59.33 3.58
C GLN A 28 20.28 -60.55 3.61
N ARG A 29 19.72 -61.76 3.75
CA ARG A 29 20.49 -63.00 3.75
C ARG A 29 21.11 -63.28 2.37
N ASP A 30 20.33 -63.08 1.32
CA ASP A 30 20.66 -63.58 -0.01
C ASP A 30 21.38 -62.51 -0.88
N LEU A 31 21.46 -61.25 -0.42
CA LEU A 31 22.00 -60.10 -1.16
C LEU A 31 23.39 -60.35 -1.78
N ASN A 32 24.28 -61.02 -1.04
CA ASN A 32 25.65 -61.29 -1.49
C ASN A 32 25.75 -62.41 -2.54
N THR A 33 24.66 -63.17 -2.73
CA THR A 33 24.59 -64.32 -3.63
C THR A 33 23.70 -64.09 -4.85
N MET A 34 22.91 -63.00 -4.86
CA MET A 34 22.03 -62.65 -5.96
C MET A 34 22.81 -62.09 -7.15
N SER A 35 22.40 -62.46 -8.36
CA SER A 35 22.90 -61.80 -9.56
C SER A 35 22.38 -60.36 -9.64
N LEU A 36 23.08 -59.47 -10.36
CA LEU A 36 22.62 -58.09 -10.58
C LEU A 36 21.22 -58.03 -11.21
N GLN A 37 20.87 -59.00 -12.06
CA GLN A 37 19.56 -59.08 -12.71
C GLN A 37 18.45 -59.46 -11.71
N ASP A 38 18.74 -60.37 -10.78
CA ASP A 38 17.80 -60.73 -9.72
C ASP A 38 17.57 -59.55 -8.77
N VAL A 39 18.63 -58.80 -8.44
CA VAL A 39 18.53 -57.58 -7.62
C VAL A 39 17.62 -56.55 -8.28
N ARG A 40 17.80 -56.28 -9.58
CA ARG A 40 16.93 -55.37 -10.34
C ARG A 40 15.47 -55.83 -10.36
N THR A 41 15.25 -57.13 -10.57
CA THR A 41 13.89 -57.69 -10.59
C THR A 41 13.22 -57.56 -9.22
N VAL A 42 13.94 -57.86 -8.14
CA VAL A 42 13.42 -57.68 -6.76
C VAL A 42 13.16 -56.21 -6.45
N GLU A 43 14.05 -55.30 -6.87
CA GLU A 43 13.87 -53.85 -6.73
C GLU A 43 12.59 -53.37 -7.44
N GLU A 44 12.35 -53.79 -8.68
CA GLU A 44 11.14 -53.46 -9.45
C GLU A 44 9.87 -53.96 -8.75
N GLN A 45 9.85 -55.22 -8.29
CA GLN A 45 8.69 -55.81 -7.60
C GLN A 45 8.41 -55.14 -6.25
N LEU A 46 9.45 -54.86 -5.46
CA LEU A 46 9.30 -54.13 -4.20
C LEU A 46 8.81 -52.70 -4.42
N THR A 47 9.34 -52.02 -5.44
CA THR A 47 8.90 -50.67 -5.80
C THR A 47 7.42 -50.67 -6.18
N SER A 48 6.98 -51.65 -6.99
CA SER A 48 5.56 -51.84 -7.34
C SER A 48 4.67 -52.06 -6.12
N ALA A 49 5.07 -52.94 -5.20
CA ALA A 49 4.34 -53.20 -3.96
C ALA A 49 4.25 -51.95 -3.07
N ILE A 50 5.35 -51.20 -2.93
CA ILE A 50 5.39 -49.94 -2.17
C ILE A 50 4.44 -48.91 -2.79
N VAL A 51 4.39 -48.81 -4.12
CA VAL A 51 3.47 -47.89 -4.83
C VAL A 51 2.01 -48.26 -4.54
N MET A 52 1.64 -49.54 -4.56
CA MET A 52 0.28 -49.98 -4.23
C MET A 52 -0.10 -49.68 -2.77
N LEU A 53 0.81 -49.95 -1.82
CA LEU A 53 0.58 -49.65 -0.40
C LEU A 53 0.42 -48.15 -0.17
N ARG A 54 1.28 -47.32 -0.76
CA ARG A 54 1.16 -45.86 -0.69
C ARG A 54 -0.13 -45.36 -1.32
N SER A 55 -0.55 -45.93 -2.46
CA SER A 55 -1.81 -45.58 -3.11
C SER A 55 -3.00 -45.87 -2.19
N THR A 56 -2.99 -47.02 -1.51
CA THR A 56 -4.05 -47.42 -0.59
C THR A 56 -4.08 -46.52 0.65
N LEU A 57 -2.91 -46.26 1.25
CA LEU A 57 -2.79 -45.34 2.39
C LEU A 57 -3.29 -43.95 2.03
N ASN A 58 -2.89 -43.42 0.86
CA ASN A 58 -3.38 -42.14 0.38
C ASN A 58 -4.90 -42.16 0.21
N ALA A 59 -5.48 -43.16 -0.46
CA ALA A 59 -6.93 -43.25 -0.63
C ALA A 59 -7.71 -43.27 0.70
N ALA A 60 -7.09 -43.78 1.78
CA ALA A 60 -7.68 -43.78 3.12
C ALA A 60 -7.61 -42.43 3.85
N VAL A 61 -6.74 -41.50 3.43
CA VAL A 61 -6.66 -40.16 4.03
C VAL A 61 -7.95 -39.38 3.74
N PRO A 62 -8.64 -38.81 4.75
CA PRO A 62 -9.91 -38.09 4.55
C PRO A 62 -9.86 -37.01 3.47
N PHE A 63 -8.72 -36.33 3.32
CA PHE A 63 -8.53 -35.32 2.28
C PHE A 63 -8.69 -35.87 0.86
N HIS A 64 -8.22 -37.09 0.58
CA HIS A 64 -8.34 -37.70 -0.75
C HIS A 64 -9.75 -38.22 -1.06
N GLN A 65 -10.63 -38.26 -0.06
CA GLN A 65 -12.05 -38.60 -0.22
C GLN A 65 -12.91 -37.37 -0.57
N LEU A 66 -12.33 -36.16 -0.54
CA LEU A 66 -13.03 -34.96 -0.98
C LEU A 66 -13.33 -35.04 -2.49
N PRO A 67 -14.49 -34.50 -2.93
CA PRO A 67 -14.75 -34.28 -4.34
C PRO A 67 -13.60 -33.52 -5.01
N LEU A 68 -13.27 -33.90 -6.24
CA LEU A 68 -12.19 -33.31 -7.02
C LEU A 68 -12.32 -31.79 -7.12
N GLU A 69 -13.54 -31.28 -7.21
CA GLU A 69 -13.87 -29.87 -7.29
C GLU A 69 -13.44 -29.11 -6.03
N LEU A 70 -13.62 -29.71 -4.84
CA LEU A 70 -13.19 -29.11 -3.58
C LEU A 70 -11.66 -29.12 -3.46
N VAL A 71 -11.00 -30.20 -3.88
CA VAL A 71 -9.53 -30.25 -3.90
C VAL A 71 -8.96 -29.22 -4.85
N LYS A 72 -9.54 -29.07 -6.05
CA LYS A 72 -9.18 -28.02 -7.00
C LYS A 72 -9.39 -26.62 -6.42
N ALA A 73 -10.51 -26.40 -5.72
CA ALA A 73 -10.79 -25.13 -5.05
C ALA A 73 -9.75 -24.84 -3.97
N VAL A 74 -9.41 -25.82 -3.12
CA VAL A 74 -8.34 -25.68 -2.11
C VAL A 74 -7.00 -25.36 -2.77
N PHE A 75 -6.61 -26.10 -3.81
CA PHE A 75 -5.35 -25.85 -4.51
C PHE A 75 -5.32 -24.48 -5.18
N ALA A 76 -6.46 -23.94 -5.61
CA ALA A 76 -6.51 -22.58 -6.16
C ALA A 76 -6.12 -21.50 -5.12
N PHE A 77 -6.17 -21.82 -3.83
CA PHE A 77 -5.70 -20.94 -2.74
C PHE A 77 -4.25 -21.22 -2.30
N VAL A 78 -3.61 -22.30 -2.78
CA VAL A 78 -2.28 -22.70 -2.30
C VAL A 78 -1.16 -21.80 -2.80
N PRO A 79 -1.07 -21.42 -4.09
CA PRO A 79 0.03 -20.59 -4.54
C PRO A 79 0.08 -19.29 -3.72
N THR A 80 1.07 -19.21 -2.82
CA THR A 80 1.35 -18.05 -1.99
C THR A 80 1.72 -16.93 -2.93
N LEU A 81 0.95 -15.87 -2.82
CA LEU A 81 0.99 -14.74 -3.71
C LEU A 81 2.16 -13.88 -3.25
N GLN A 82 3.33 -14.07 -3.84
CA GLN A 82 4.51 -13.28 -3.51
C GLN A 82 4.69 -12.14 -4.52
N TYR A 83 4.99 -10.94 -4.02
CA TYR A 83 5.34 -9.75 -4.80
C TYR A 83 6.74 -9.79 -5.40
N THR A 84 7.49 -10.88 -5.20
CA THR A 84 8.89 -10.93 -5.55
C THR A 84 9.07 -11.34 -7.01
N LEU A 85 9.01 -10.36 -7.91
CA LEU A 85 9.94 -10.34 -9.03
C LEU A 85 11.33 -10.21 -8.41
N ALA A 86 11.93 -11.36 -8.07
CA ALA A 86 13.26 -11.43 -7.48
C ALA A 86 14.25 -10.74 -8.45
N SER A 87 14.59 -9.49 -8.15
CA SER A 87 15.81 -8.94 -8.70
C SER A 87 16.95 -9.76 -8.13
N GLN A 88 17.83 -10.26 -8.99
CA GLN A 88 18.98 -11.07 -8.57
C GLN A 88 20.02 -10.30 -7.74
N LYS A 89 19.80 -8.99 -7.52
CA LYS A 89 20.63 -8.13 -6.66
C LYS A 89 19.70 -7.50 -5.63
N LYS A 90 20.22 -6.92 -4.54
CA LYS A 90 19.47 -6.17 -3.48
C LYS A 90 18.69 -4.94 -3.99
N GLN A 91 18.14 -4.99 -5.19
CA GLN A 91 17.33 -3.97 -5.81
C GLN A 91 15.92 -4.17 -5.31
N MET A 92 15.20 -3.08 -5.11
CA MET A 92 13.80 -3.16 -4.73
C MET A 92 13.06 -4.00 -5.78
N PRO A 93 12.28 -5.01 -5.35
CA PRO A 93 11.52 -5.83 -6.28
C PRO A 93 10.61 -4.93 -7.10
N ILE A 94 10.44 -5.25 -8.38
CA ILE A 94 9.42 -4.59 -9.21
C ILE A 94 8.08 -5.03 -8.61
N VAL A 95 7.39 -4.11 -7.95
CA VAL A 95 6.09 -4.38 -7.35
C VAL A 95 5.02 -4.06 -8.38
N ASP A 96 4.26 -5.06 -8.82
CA ASP A 96 3.00 -4.81 -9.51
C ASP A 96 2.08 -4.08 -8.54
N VAL A 97 1.81 -2.81 -8.86
CA VAL A 97 1.00 -1.94 -8.02
C VAL A 97 -0.41 -2.50 -7.91
N TRP A 98 -1.02 -2.94 -9.01
CA TRP A 98 -2.46 -3.13 -9.13
C TRP A 98 -2.95 -4.49 -8.65
N GLN A 99 -2.10 -5.50 -8.68
CA GLN A 99 -2.50 -6.84 -8.28
C GLN A 99 -1.56 -7.37 -7.20
N ARG A 100 -2.09 -7.46 -5.97
CA ARG A 100 -1.47 -8.19 -4.84
C ARG A 100 -1.40 -9.71 -5.05
N ARG A 101 -1.78 -10.16 -6.23
CA ARG A 101 -2.05 -11.54 -6.59
C ARG A 101 -1.66 -11.62 -8.07
N HIS A 102 -0.85 -12.54 -8.57
CA HIS A 102 -1.37 -13.74 -9.23
C HIS A 102 -0.28 -14.48 -10.03
N ILE A 103 0.99 -14.38 -9.66
CA ILE A 103 2.00 -15.29 -10.22
C ILE A 103 2.15 -16.45 -9.26
N ALA A 104 1.54 -17.59 -9.62
CA ALA A 104 1.72 -18.81 -8.84
C ALA A 104 3.21 -19.11 -8.75
N LYS A 105 3.75 -19.12 -7.52
CA LYS A 105 5.15 -19.47 -7.33
C LYS A 105 5.31 -20.93 -7.73
N MET A 106 6.04 -21.18 -8.82
CA MET A 106 6.14 -22.51 -9.41
C MET A 106 6.68 -23.55 -8.41
N SER A 107 7.53 -23.16 -7.46
CA SER A 107 8.01 -24.04 -6.39
C SER A 107 6.89 -24.62 -5.53
N GLU A 108 5.81 -23.88 -5.32
CA GLU A 108 4.67 -24.35 -4.51
C GLU A 108 3.80 -25.31 -5.30
N LEU A 109 3.59 -25.03 -6.60
CA LEU A 109 2.94 -25.97 -7.49
C LEU A 109 3.73 -27.28 -7.58
N TYR A 110 5.06 -27.21 -7.68
CA TYR A 110 5.91 -28.39 -7.61
C TYR A 110 5.78 -29.10 -6.26
N THR A 111 5.73 -28.36 -5.16
CA THR A 111 5.53 -28.93 -3.82
C THR A 111 4.22 -29.72 -3.75
N LEU A 112 3.11 -29.17 -4.28
CA LEU A 112 1.84 -29.89 -4.40
C LEU A 112 1.95 -31.14 -5.28
N MET A 113 2.64 -31.06 -6.43
CA MET A 113 2.84 -32.18 -7.35
C MET A 113 3.75 -33.29 -6.79
N LEU A 114 4.49 -33.02 -5.71
CA LEU A 114 5.36 -33.98 -5.03
C LEU A 114 4.65 -34.76 -3.92
N VAL A 115 3.46 -34.34 -3.47
CA VAL A 115 2.72 -35.00 -2.38
C VAL A 115 2.28 -36.41 -2.78
N CYS A 116 1.49 -36.53 -3.85
CA CYS A 116 1.07 -37.83 -4.38
C CYS A 116 0.72 -37.74 -5.87
N ARG A 117 0.48 -38.90 -6.52
CA ARG A 117 0.12 -38.96 -7.94
C ARG A 117 -1.19 -38.21 -8.23
N GLN A 118 -2.20 -38.39 -7.38
CA GLN A 118 -3.49 -37.70 -7.55
C GLN A 118 -3.31 -36.18 -7.53
N TRP A 119 -2.59 -35.63 -6.55
CA TRP A 119 -2.35 -34.18 -6.46
C TRP A 119 -1.60 -33.66 -7.68
N ARG A 120 -0.61 -34.42 -8.16
CA ARG A 120 0.10 -34.11 -9.40
C ARG A 120 -0.84 -34.03 -10.60
N ASP A 121 -1.69 -35.03 -10.78
CA ASP A 121 -2.63 -35.10 -11.90
C ASP A 121 -3.65 -33.96 -11.83
N ILE A 122 -4.11 -33.61 -10.61
CA ILE A 122 -4.99 -32.45 -10.38
C ILE A 122 -4.30 -31.15 -10.79
N VAL A 123 -3.11 -30.87 -10.25
CA VAL A 123 -2.35 -29.63 -10.54
C VAL A 123 -1.99 -29.55 -12.02
N ALA A 124 -1.49 -30.64 -12.61
CA ALA A 124 -1.17 -30.70 -14.03
C ALA A 124 -2.40 -30.53 -14.94
N GLY A 125 -3.57 -31.02 -14.50
CA GLY A 125 -4.84 -30.90 -15.21
C GLY A 125 -5.61 -29.60 -14.97
N MET A 126 -5.04 -28.61 -14.27
CA MET A 126 -5.64 -27.29 -14.05
C MET A 126 -4.96 -26.24 -14.93
N PRO A 127 -5.51 -25.88 -16.11
CA PRO A 127 -4.89 -24.93 -17.03
C PRO A 127 -4.57 -23.56 -16.41
N SER A 128 -5.37 -23.11 -15.44
CA SER A 128 -5.18 -21.86 -14.73
C SER A 128 -3.89 -21.78 -13.91
N PHE A 129 -3.24 -22.91 -13.62
CA PHE A 129 -1.93 -22.94 -12.95
C PHE A 129 -0.75 -22.80 -13.92
N TRP A 130 -1.00 -23.00 -15.21
CA TRP A 130 0.03 -23.02 -16.25
C TRP A 130 -0.10 -21.85 -17.22
N ASN A 131 -1.03 -20.92 -16.95
CA ASN A 131 -1.32 -19.82 -17.84
C ASN A 131 -0.36 -18.62 -17.71
N THR A 132 0.61 -18.70 -16.79
CA THR A 132 1.69 -17.71 -16.66
C THR A 132 2.97 -18.26 -17.28
N ILE A 133 3.43 -17.61 -18.36
CA ILE A 133 4.65 -17.98 -19.08
C ILE A 133 5.73 -16.96 -18.74
N ASP A 134 6.72 -17.40 -17.94
CA ASP A 134 7.86 -16.56 -17.54
C ASP A 134 9.12 -16.92 -18.33
N GLN A 135 9.78 -15.90 -18.86
CA GLN A 135 11.08 -16.00 -19.53
C GLN A 135 12.18 -16.64 -18.66
N ALA A 136 12.09 -16.52 -17.34
CA ALA A 136 13.05 -17.13 -16.42
C ALA A 136 13.04 -18.67 -16.43
N TYR A 137 11.96 -19.31 -16.91
CA TYR A 137 11.81 -20.77 -16.90
C TYR A 137 11.88 -21.40 -18.30
N THR A 138 12.90 -21.05 -19.09
CA THR A 138 13.05 -21.46 -20.50
C THR A 138 12.70 -22.92 -20.82
N ARG A 139 13.12 -23.88 -19.97
CA ARG A 139 12.85 -25.31 -20.18
C ARG A 139 11.39 -25.73 -19.95
N ALA A 140 10.62 -24.95 -19.20
CA ALA A 140 9.25 -25.26 -18.83
C ALA A 140 8.21 -24.50 -19.65
N GLN A 141 8.61 -23.48 -20.42
CA GLN A 141 7.70 -22.60 -21.15
C GLN A 141 6.77 -23.36 -22.12
N THR A 142 7.32 -24.28 -22.93
CA THR A 142 6.52 -25.11 -23.84
C THR A 142 5.49 -25.94 -23.09
N THR A 143 5.91 -26.62 -22.01
CA THR A 143 5.00 -27.42 -21.18
C THR A 143 3.92 -26.56 -20.52
N PHE A 144 4.25 -25.34 -20.09
CA PHE A 144 3.27 -24.43 -19.50
C PHE A 144 2.26 -23.97 -20.53
N LEU A 145 2.74 -23.58 -21.72
CA LEU A 145 1.89 -23.18 -22.83
C LEU A 145 0.93 -24.32 -23.23
N GLU A 146 1.42 -25.54 -23.40
CA GLU A 146 0.62 -26.72 -23.70
C GLU A 146 -0.45 -26.97 -22.63
N ARG A 147 -0.06 -26.94 -21.35
CA ARG A 147 -0.99 -27.17 -20.22
C ARG A 147 -1.99 -26.06 -20.00
N SER A 148 -1.68 -24.83 -20.42
CA SER A 148 -2.60 -23.69 -20.37
C SER A 148 -3.82 -23.87 -21.29
N GLY A 149 -3.75 -24.78 -22.26
CA GLY A 149 -4.78 -24.99 -23.27
C GLY A 149 -5.08 -23.70 -24.04
N TYR A 150 -6.37 -23.39 -24.23
CA TYR A 150 -6.84 -22.16 -24.88
C TYR A 150 -7.20 -21.04 -23.89
N GLY A 151 -6.82 -21.17 -22.62
CA GLY A 151 -7.15 -20.19 -21.58
C GLY A 151 -6.44 -18.83 -21.75
N PRO A 152 -6.82 -17.80 -20.98
CA PRO A 152 -6.13 -16.50 -21.03
C PRO A 152 -4.68 -16.62 -20.52
N LEU A 153 -3.74 -16.01 -21.23
CA LEU A 153 -2.31 -16.03 -20.93
C LEU A 153 -1.82 -14.78 -20.21
N ARG A 154 -0.88 -14.98 -19.28
CA ARG A 154 -0.07 -13.96 -18.62
C ARG A 154 1.38 -14.15 -19.01
N ILE A 155 2.03 -13.10 -19.49
CA ILE A 155 3.38 -13.18 -20.05
C ILE A 155 4.34 -12.33 -19.20
N ILE A 156 5.46 -12.92 -18.79
CA ILE A 156 6.53 -12.22 -18.07
C ILE A 156 7.79 -12.20 -18.94
N LEU A 157 8.14 -11.02 -19.41
CA LEU A 157 9.30 -10.71 -20.24
C LEU A 157 10.40 -10.06 -19.40
N ARG A 158 11.65 -10.43 -19.69
CA ARG A 158 12.82 -9.95 -18.95
C ARG A 158 13.92 -9.56 -19.93
N ASN A 159 14.38 -8.31 -19.84
CA ASN A 159 15.33 -7.71 -20.76
C ASN A 159 14.88 -7.91 -22.22
N THR A 160 15.74 -8.48 -23.06
CA THR A 160 15.43 -8.92 -24.41
C THR A 160 14.64 -10.24 -24.38
N PRO A 161 13.42 -10.30 -24.93
CA PRO A 161 12.67 -11.53 -25.09
C PRO A 161 13.44 -12.58 -25.91
N SER A 162 13.38 -13.83 -25.47
CA SER A 162 13.89 -14.96 -26.27
C SER A 162 13.03 -15.18 -27.52
N ALA A 163 13.59 -15.82 -28.56
CA ALA A 163 12.85 -16.15 -29.77
C ALA A 163 11.52 -16.88 -29.51
N PHE A 164 11.49 -17.81 -28.53
CA PHE A 164 10.26 -18.49 -28.11
C PHE A 164 9.19 -17.49 -27.63
N MET A 165 9.57 -16.53 -26.80
CA MET A 165 8.64 -15.53 -26.25
C MET A 165 8.12 -14.60 -27.34
N SER A 166 8.98 -14.16 -28.27
CA SER A 166 8.55 -13.36 -29.42
C SER A 166 7.55 -14.13 -30.30
N THR A 167 7.85 -15.37 -30.65
CA THR A 167 6.92 -16.23 -31.41
C THR A 167 5.61 -16.44 -30.66
N LEU A 168 5.66 -16.72 -29.36
CA LEU A 168 4.46 -16.88 -28.53
C LEU A 168 3.60 -15.62 -28.53
N CYS A 169 4.20 -14.45 -28.39
CA CYS A 169 3.48 -13.17 -28.43
C CYS A 169 2.75 -12.97 -29.77
N ASP A 170 3.41 -13.30 -30.88
CA ASP A 170 2.82 -13.21 -32.21
C ASP A 170 1.67 -14.22 -32.41
N THR A 171 1.89 -15.49 -32.05
CA THR A 171 0.95 -16.58 -32.33
C THR A 171 -0.22 -16.64 -31.36
N GLU A 172 -0.02 -16.24 -30.10
CA GLU A 172 -1.02 -16.33 -29.02
C GLU A 172 -1.61 -14.97 -28.62
N SER A 173 -1.27 -13.90 -29.36
CA SER A 173 -1.72 -12.52 -29.15
C SER A 173 -3.18 -12.34 -28.73
N ALA A 174 -4.09 -13.09 -29.35
CA ALA A 174 -5.54 -12.99 -29.10
C ALA A 174 -5.98 -13.43 -27.70
N ARG A 175 -5.17 -14.21 -26.98
CA ARG A 175 -5.49 -14.68 -25.62
C ARG A 175 -4.56 -14.12 -24.55
N ILE A 176 -3.57 -13.30 -24.92
CA ILE A 176 -2.72 -12.60 -23.97
C ILE A 176 -3.56 -11.50 -23.30
N VAL A 177 -3.80 -11.66 -22.00
CA VAL A 177 -4.59 -10.71 -21.20
C VAL A 177 -3.72 -9.83 -20.32
N GLU A 178 -2.46 -10.20 -20.10
CA GLU A 178 -1.56 -9.56 -19.15
C GLU A 178 -0.10 -9.71 -19.60
N ILE A 179 0.63 -8.61 -19.63
CA ILE A 179 2.06 -8.56 -19.97
C ILE A 179 2.80 -7.79 -18.89
N HIS A 180 3.86 -8.39 -18.37
CA HIS A 180 4.85 -7.77 -17.50
C HIS A 180 6.20 -7.78 -18.21
N HIS A 181 6.72 -6.62 -18.60
CA HIS A 181 8.02 -6.51 -19.26
C HIS A 181 8.98 -5.70 -18.41
N SER A 182 9.98 -6.38 -17.85
CA SER A 182 11.08 -5.77 -17.11
C SER A 182 12.31 -5.58 -17.99
N GLY A 183 12.98 -4.43 -17.90
CA GLY A 183 14.15 -4.09 -18.71
C GLY A 183 13.81 -3.75 -20.16
N VAL A 184 12.65 -3.11 -20.41
CA VAL A 184 12.25 -2.67 -21.76
C VAL A 184 12.94 -1.34 -22.13
N ALA A 185 13.59 -1.29 -23.30
CA ALA A 185 14.20 -0.08 -23.86
C ALA A 185 13.38 0.42 -25.05
N ALA A 186 13.51 1.70 -25.42
CA ALA A 186 12.73 2.27 -26.53
C ALA A 186 12.98 1.50 -27.84
N ALA A 187 14.26 1.25 -28.15
CA ALA A 187 14.70 0.57 -29.37
C ALA A 187 14.14 -0.85 -29.50
N THR A 188 13.88 -1.53 -28.39
CA THR A 188 13.41 -2.92 -28.37
C THR A 188 11.91 -3.04 -28.10
N ALA A 189 11.27 -2.02 -27.57
CA ALA A 189 9.84 -2.01 -27.28
C ALA A 189 9.02 -2.20 -28.56
N GLU A 190 9.33 -1.49 -29.64
CA GLU A 190 8.62 -1.61 -30.91
C GLU A 190 8.83 -2.99 -31.57
N GLU A 191 10.05 -3.53 -31.47
CA GLU A 191 10.38 -4.86 -32.01
C GLU A 191 9.59 -5.97 -31.28
N TYR A 192 9.54 -5.93 -29.95
CA TYR A 192 9.00 -7.03 -29.15
C TYR A 192 7.54 -6.88 -28.75
N LEU A 193 7.01 -5.66 -28.75
CA LEU A 193 5.61 -5.37 -28.47
C LEU A 193 4.89 -4.88 -29.73
N GLY A 194 5.45 -5.09 -30.92
CA GLY A 194 4.91 -4.70 -32.22
C GLY A 194 3.80 -5.60 -32.79
N PHE A 195 3.12 -6.39 -31.95
CA PHE A 195 2.05 -7.33 -32.32
C PHE A 195 0.69 -6.86 -31.78
N PRO A 196 -0.45 -7.10 -32.45
CA PRO A 196 -1.75 -6.67 -31.93
C PRO A 196 -2.09 -7.39 -30.62
N ALA A 197 -2.65 -6.71 -29.62
CA ALA A 197 -2.99 -7.34 -28.34
C ALA A 197 -4.46 -7.07 -27.96
N PRO A 198 -5.43 -7.62 -28.71
CA PRO A 198 -6.83 -7.24 -28.60
C PRO A 198 -7.47 -7.63 -27.26
N ALA A 199 -6.98 -8.68 -26.61
CA ALA A 199 -7.47 -9.14 -25.30
C ALA A 199 -6.70 -8.57 -24.10
N LEU A 200 -5.67 -7.76 -24.34
CA LEU A 200 -4.80 -7.24 -23.28
C LEU A 200 -5.59 -6.34 -22.34
N ARG A 201 -5.52 -6.65 -21.04
CA ARG A 201 -6.18 -5.90 -19.95
C ARG A 201 -5.18 -5.24 -19.02
N VAL A 202 -4.00 -5.84 -18.85
CA VAL A 202 -2.98 -5.38 -17.91
C VAL A 202 -1.65 -5.28 -18.64
N LEU A 203 -1.02 -4.12 -18.55
CA LEU A 203 0.31 -3.88 -19.08
C LEU A 203 1.17 -3.25 -18.00
N HIS A 204 2.24 -3.94 -17.62
CA HIS A 204 3.26 -3.44 -16.72
C HIS A 204 4.60 -3.36 -17.46
N LEU A 205 5.15 -2.16 -17.58
CA LEU A 205 6.44 -1.91 -18.22
C LEU A 205 7.38 -1.31 -17.20
N THR A 206 8.56 -1.91 -17.07
CA THR A 206 9.64 -1.40 -16.23
C THR A 206 10.93 -1.34 -17.02
N ASN A 207 11.68 -0.24 -16.92
CA ASN A 207 13.07 -0.20 -17.38
C ASN A 207 14.03 -0.42 -16.20
N SER A 208 15.20 -1.00 -16.45
CA SER A 208 16.20 -1.23 -15.40
C SER A 208 16.91 0.07 -15.01
N TRP A 209 16.88 0.42 -13.72
CA TRP A 209 17.56 1.59 -13.14
C TRP A 209 19.09 1.67 -13.35
N PHE A 210 19.71 0.58 -13.80
CA PHE A 210 21.15 0.39 -13.69
C PHE A 210 21.99 1.10 -14.76
N PHE A 211 21.39 1.73 -15.74
CA PHE A 211 22.14 2.51 -16.73
C PHE A 211 22.39 3.92 -16.18
N GLY A 212 23.28 3.98 -15.19
CA GLY A 212 23.66 5.21 -14.51
C GLY A 212 24.08 6.30 -15.50
N ARG A 213 23.36 7.43 -15.49
CA ARG A 213 23.66 8.72 -16.16
C ARG A 213 24.02 8.70 -17.66
N ARG A 214 24.12 7.54 -18.30
CA ARG A 214 24.39 7.34 -19.73
C ARG A 214 23.12 6.73 -20.31
N THR A 215 22.26 7.41 -21.05
CA THR A 215 22.25 8.74 -21.66
C THR A 215 20.77 9.10 -21.83
N LEU A 216 20.37 10.33 -21.48
CA LEU A 216 19.04 10.90 -21.77
C LEU A 216 18.76 11.02 -23.30
N THR A 217 19.55 10.38 -24.16
CA THR A 217 19.45 10.50 -25.62
C THR A 217 18.19 9.85 -26.20
N GLU A 218 17.45 9.05 -25.41
CA GLU A 218 16.18 8.44 -25.85
C GLU A 218 14.94 9.29 -25.52
N THR A 219 15.08 10.41 -24.81
CA THR A 219 13.96 11.32 -24.57
C THR A 219 13.48 11.91 -25.90
N GLY A 220 12.16 11.89 -26.16
CA GLY A 220 11.59 12.32 -27.44
C GLY A 220 10.96 11.18 -28.25
N HIS A 221 11.35 9.92 -28.01
CA HIS A 221 10.78 8.80 -28.75
C HIS A 221 9.37 8.48 -28.27
N THR A 222 8.45 8.57 -29.22
CA THR A 222 7.10 8.05 -29.09
C THR A 222 7.11 6.65 -29.69
N VAL A 223 6.73 5.63 -28.92
CA VAL A 223 6.77 4.24 -29.37
C VAL A 223 5.35 3.71 -29.45
N GLN A 224 4.95 3.25 -30.64
CA GLN A 224 3.64 2.64 -30.84
C GLN A 224 3.65 1.20 -30.36
N LEU A 225 2.97 0.94 -29.26
CA LEU A 225 2.85 -0.42 -28.72
C LEU A 225 1.64 -1.13 -29.33
N PHE A 226 1.78 -2.42 -29.54
CA PHE A 226 0.76 -3.35 -29.99
C PHE A 226 0.04 -2.95 -31.29
N ARG A 227 0.74 -2.25 -32.18
CA ARG A 227 0.16 -1.63 -33.39
C ARG A 227 -1.06 -0.75 -33.08
N GLY A 228 -1.09 -0.17 -31.88
CA GLY A 228 -2.21 0.61 -31.36
C GLY A 228 -3.49 -0.21 -31.11
N GLN A 229 -3.45 -1.54 -31.00
CA GLN A 229 -4.63 -2.38 -30.76
C GLN A 229 -4.66 -2.92 -29.33
N THR A 230 -5.15 -2.10 -28.40
CA THR A 230 -5.36 -2.47 -26.98
C THR A 230 -6.74 -2.02 -26.46
N PRO A 231 -7.86 -2.40 -27.12
CA PRO A 231 -9.19 -1.87 -26.80
C PRO A 231 -9.71 -2.28 -25.41
N HIS A 232 -9.10 -3.27 -24.77
CA HIS A 232 -9.49 -3.79 -23.46
C HIS A 232 -8.51 -3.46 -22.35
N LEU A 233 -7.51 -2.60 -22.62
CA LEU A 233 -6.49 -2.23 -21.64
C LEU A 233 -7.14 -1.44 -20.50
N ARG A 234 -7.12 -2.04 -19.30
CA ARG A 234 -7.74 -1.51 -18.08
C ARG A 234 -6.72 -1.04 -17.05
N GLN A 235 -5.53 -1.64 -17.02
CA GLN A 235 -4.47 -1.33 -16.06
C GLN A 235 -3.17 -1.08 -16.81
N LEU A 236 -2.56 0.07 -16.57
CA LEU A 236 -1.28 0.47 -17.14
C LEU A 236 -0.34 0.91 -16.02
N SER A 237 0.80 0.25 -15.90
CA SER A 237 1.90 0.64 -15.02
C SER A 237 3.16 0.92 -15.84
N LEU A 238 3.73 2.10 -15.66
CA LEU A 238 4.94 2.58 -16.35
C LEU A 238 5.97 2.97 -15.31
N HIS A 239 7.03 2.18 -15.17
CA HIS A 239 8.07 2.39 -14.16
C HIS A 239 9.40 2.64 -14.85
N HIS A 240 10.02 3.78 -14.58
CA HIS A 240 11.33 4.13 -15.13
C HIS A 240 11.39 4.20 -16.66
N ILE A 241 10.26 4.46 -17.32
CA ILE A 241 10.19 4.52 -18.77
C ILE A 241 10.64 5.92 -19.25
N HIS A 242 11.60 5.96 -20.17
CA HIS A 242 12.20 7.20 -20.71
C HIS A 242 11.72 7.58 -22.12
N TRP A 243 10.75 6.83 -22.63
CA TRP A 243 10.08 7.03 -23.91
C TRP A 243 8.58 7.02 -23.68
N PHE A 244 7.78 7.60 -24.59
CA PHE A 244 6.34 7.69 -24.40
C PHE A 244 5.61 6.54 -25.09
N PRO A 245 4.93 5.64 -24.36
CA PRO A 245 4.15 4.56 -24.96
C PRO A 245 2.83 5.09 -25.52
N VAL A 246 2.58 4.84 -26.81
CA VAL A 246 1.27 5.09 -27.43
C VAL A 246 0.43 3.83 -27.33
N VAL A 247 -0.59 3.88 -26.47
CA VAL A 247 -1.58 2.83 -26.26
C VAL A 247 -2.99 3.43 -26.30
N GLN A 248 -4.01 2.60 -26.52
CA GLN A 248 -5.39 3.05 -26.33
C GLN A 248 -5.72 3.12 -24.83
N THR A 249 -6.23 4.27 -24.38
CA THR A 249 -6.52 4.52 -22.96
C THR A 249 -8.00 4.70 -22.64
N ALA A 250 -8.89 4.59 -23.63
CA ALA A 250 -10.33 4.78 -23.43
C ALA A 250 -10.95 3.80 -22.42
N ALA A 251 -10.42 2.57 -22.33
CA ALA A 251 -10.87 1.54 -21.38
C ALA A 251 -10.09 1.56 -20.05
N LEU A 252 -9.13 2.48 -19.89
CA LEU A 252 -8.23 2.51 -18.75
C LEU A 252 -9.00 2.88 -17.48
N THR A 253 -8.78 2.08 -16.44
CA THR A 253 -9.39 2.25 -15.10
C THR A 253 -8.32 2.49 -14.04
N HIS A 254 -7.11 1.97 -14.23
CA HIS A 254 -5.99 2.13 -13.32
C HIS A 254 -4.76 2.59 -14.09
N LEU A 255 -4.14 3.69 -13.65
CA LEU A 255 -2.92 4.25 -14.26
C LEU A 255 -1.88 4.56 -13.19
N ASP A 256 -0.69 4.01 -13.35
CA ASP A 256 0.42 4.16 -12.42
C ASP A 256 1.67 4.54 -13.21
N VAL A 257 2.16 5.75 -12.97
CA VAL A 257 3.33 6.30 -13.65
C VAL A 257 4.35 6.65 -12.59
N ASP A 258 5.50 5.99 -12.63
CA ASP A 258 6.51 6.12 -11.61
C ASP A 258 7.89 6.36 -12.20
N MET A 259 8.54 7.44 -11.74
CA MET A 259 9.92 7.77 -12.11
C MET A 259 10.15 7.76 -13.63
N CYS A 260 9.10 8.06 -14.41
CA CYS A 260 9.17 8.19 -15.85
C CYS A 260 9.73 9.57 -16.19
N ARG A 261 10.49 9.67 -17.29
CA ARG A 261 11.06 10.94 -17.74
C ARG A 261 10.85 11.06 -19.24
N TRP A 262 9.93 11.93 -19.63
CA TRP A 262 9.62 12.21 -21.03
C TRP A 262 9.93 13.67 -21.34
N ASP A 263 10.19 13.98 -22.59
CA ASP A 263 9.98 15.32 -23.14
C ASP A 263 8.52 15.74 -22.93
N ASP A 264 8.31 16.97 -22.48
CA ASP A 264 7.00 17.51 -22.11
C ASP A 264 6.21 16.56 -21.20
N HIS A 265 6.88 16.04 -20.16
CA HIS A 265 6.38 14.94 -19.33
C HIS A 265 4.96 15.19 -18.80
N LEU A 266 4.71 16.39 -18.26
CA LEU A 266 3.41 16.76 -17.72
C LEU A 266 2.33 16.84 -18.80
N VAL A 267 2.63 17.42 -19.96
CA VAL A 267 1.73 17.50 -21.12
C VAL A 267 1.32 16.11 -21.60
N LYS A 268 2.27 15.17 -21.63
CA LYS A 268 2.03 13.78 -22.04
C LYS A 268 1.19 13.02 -21.01
N ILE A 269 1.46 13.19 -19.70
CA ILE A 269 0.60 12.67 -18.64
C ILE A 269 -0.82 13.20 -18.82
N MET A 270 -1.00 14.52 -18.95
CA MET A 270 -2.34 15.12 -19.08
C MET A 270 -3.07 14.67 -20.34
N GLY A 271 -2.37 14.47 -21.46
CA GLY A 271 -2.97 13.90 -22.67
C GLY A 271 -3.46 12.46 -22.49
N MET A 272 -2.70 11.66 -21.72
CA MET A 272 -3.10 10.31 -21.34
C MET A 272 -4.35 10.31 -20.46
N LEU A 273 -4.38 11.19 -19.46
CA LEU A 273 -5.52 11.36 -18.53
C LEU A 273 -6.77 11.86 -19.26
N ALA A 274 -6.64 12.85 -20.15
CA ALA A 274 -7.74 13.36 -20.96
C ALA A 274 -8.36 12.29 -21.86
N SER A 275 -7.59 11.28 -22.24
CA SER A 275 -8.03 10.16 -23.09
C SER A 275 -8.56 8.97 -22.29
N ALA A 276 -8.53 9.03 -20.95
CA ALA A 276 -8.91 7.95 -20.03
C ALA A 276 -10.12 8.33 -19.14
N PRO A 277 -11.33 8.51 -19.70
CA PRO A 277 -12.50 8.97 -18.94
C PRO A 277 -13.01 7.97 -17.90
N ASN A 278 -12.61 6.69 -18.00
CA ASN A 278 -13.03 5.62 -17.11
C ASN A 278 -12.09 5.40 -15.91
N LEU A 279 -11.12 6.29 -15.72
CA LEU A 279 -10.10 6.14 -14.69
C LEU A 279 -10.71 6.22 -13.29
N THR A 280 -10.50 5.17 -12.48
CA THR A 280 -10.94 5.07 -11.08
C THR A 280 -9.78 5.25 -10.10
N ASP A 281 -8.58 4.82 -10.47
CA ASP A 281 -7.41 4.81 -9.60
C ASP A 281 -6.20 5.37 -10.37
N LEU A 282 -5.61 6.44 -9.85
CA LEU A 282 -4.47 7.14 -10.45
C LEU A 282 -3.33 7.25 -9.44
N VAL A 283 -2.16 6.73 -9.80
CA VAL A 283 -0.91 6.90 -9.05
C VAL A 283 0.11 7.62 -9.93
N LEU A 284 0.58 8.76 -9.48
CA LEU A 284 1.68 9.49 -10.10
C LEU A 284 2.80 9.61 -9.09
N SER A 285 3.92 8.95 -9.36
CA SER A 285 5.08 8.92 -8.49
C SER A 285 6.24 9.67 -9.14
N SER A 286 6.99 10.39 -8.31
CA SER A 286 8.22 11.07 -8.72
C SER A 286 8.03 12.10 -9.81
N LEU A 287 6.95 12.88 -9.69
CA LEU A 287 6.70 14.05 -10.53
C LEU A 287 7.87 15.03 -10.37
N SER A 288 8.77 15.00 -11.34
CA SER A 288 9.83 15.97 -11.54
C SER A 288 9.47 16.83 -12.75
N SER A 289 9.72 18.13 -12.64
CA SER A 289 9.48 19.07 -13.72
C SER A 289 10.61 20.08 -13.75
N ILE A 290 11.01 20.47 -14.95
CA ILE A 290 11.74 21.72 -15.17
C ILE A 290 10.68 22.79 -15.45
N ARG A 291 10.93 24.07 -15.15
CA ARG A 291 9.98 25.17 -15.42
C ARG A 291 9.36 25.14 -16.83
N PRO A 292 10.10 24.87 -17.92
CA PRO A 292 9.52 24.77 -19.25
C PRO A 292 8.41 23.72 -19.41
N ASP A 293 8.42 22.64 -18.61
CA ASP A 293 7.37 21.63 -18.68
C ASP A 293 6.04 22.16 -18.09
N VAL A 294 6.10 23.03 -17.07
CA VAL A 294 4.92 23.67 -16.46
C VAL A 294 4.35 24.72 -17.41
N ASP A 295 5.20 25.56 -17.98
CA ASP A 295 4.79 26.57 -18.97
C ASP A 295 4.09 25.88 -20.17
N SER A 296 4.69 24.80 -20.69
CA SER A 296 4.11 24.02 -21.79
C SER A 296 2.80 23.35 -21.41
N LEU A 297 2.65 22.94 -20.15
CA LEU A 297 1.41 22.39 -19.63
C LEU A 297 0.31 23.45 -19.59
N ASP A 298 0.63 24.64 -19.07
CA ASP A 298 -0.31 25.76 -18.95
C ASP A 298 -0.77 26.29 -20.31
N GLU A 299 0.14 26.34 -21.29
CA GLU A 299 -0.20 26.71 -22.67
C GLU A 299 -1.18 25.73 -23.33
N ARG A 300 -1.01 24.42 -23.07
CA ARG A 300 -1.78 23.39 -23.77
C ARG A 300 -3.07 23.00 -23.06
N TYR A 301 -3.09 23.08 -21.74
CA TYR A 301 -4.22 22.67 -20.91
C TYR A 301 -4.67 23.83 -20.02
N PRO A 302 -5.84 24.43 -20.30
CA PRO A 302 -6.49 25.34 -19.37
C PRO A 302 -6.78 24.65 -18.03
N ASP A 303 -6.93 25.45 -16.98
CA ASP A 303 -7.35 24.94 -15.67
C ASP A 303 -8.68 24.21 -15.76
N GLY A 304 -8.78 23.08 -15.07
CA GLY A 304 -9.96 22.21 -15.08
C GLY A 304 -10.31 21.59 -16.44
N SER A 305 -9.38 21.54 -17.39
CA SER A 305 -9.64 20.98 -18.73
C SER A 305 -9.73 19.46 -18.77
N VAL A 306 -9.20 18.75 -17.78
CA VAL A 306 -9.15 17.28 -17.77
C VAL A 306 -10.11 16.71 -16.73
N SER A 307 -11.24 16.19 -17.20
CA SER A 307 -12.28 15.60 -16.36
C SER A 307 -12.06 14.12 -16.13
N LEU A 308 -11.97 13.72 -14.85
CA LEU A 308 -11.87 12.35 -14.39
C LEU A 308 -13.08 12.03 -13.49
N ALA A 309 -14.27 11.99 -14.10
CA ALA A 309 -15.55 11.92 -13.39
C ALA A 309 -15.77 10.62 -12.58
N LEU A 310 -15.02 9.55 -12.87
CA LEU A 310 -15.10 8.27 -12.15
C LEU A 310 -13.95 8.05 -11.16
N LEU A 311 -13.07 9.05 -10.99
CA LEU A 311 -11.91 8.93 -10.13
C LEU A 311 -12.37 8.71 -8.68
N ARG A 312 -11.84 7.67 -8.06
CA ARG A 312 -12.06 7.31 -6.65
C ARG A 312 -10.82 7.58 -5.82
N ARG A 313 -9.63 7.33 -6.38
CA ARG A 313 -8.35 7.43 -5.69
C ARG A 313 -7.33 8.14 -6.56
N LEU A 314 -6.71 9.17 -6.01
CA LEU A 314 -5.57 9.85 -6.60
C LEU A 314 -4.43 9.82 -5.59
N ARG A 315 -3.28 9.27 -5.98
CA ARG A 315 -2.07 9.30 -5.18
C ARG A 315 -0.95 9.98 -5.93
N LEU A 316 -0.36 10.99 -5.32
CA LEU A 316 0.84 11.68 -5.80
C LEU A 316 1.99 11.31 -4.86
N ARG A 317 2.90 10.43 -5.27
CA ARG A 317 4.00 9.96 -4.43
C ARG A 317 5.31 10.60 -4.83
N TYR A 318 6.24 10.65 -3.89
CA TYR A 318 7.62 11.06 -4.13
C TYR A 318 7.73 12.36 -4.95
N ALA A 319 6.83 13.31 -4.75
CA ALA A 319 6.82 14.52 -5.56
C ALA A 319 8.14 15.30 -5.39
N HIS A 320 8.94 15.39 -6.44
CA HIS A 320 10.20 16.13 -6.42
C HIS A 320 9.97 17.62 -6.71
N SER A 321 8.94 17.96 -7.50
CA SER A 321 8.56 19.34 -7.82
C SER A 321 7.15 19.66 -7.31
N GLU A 322 7.06 20.60 -6.39
CA GLU A 322 5.79 21.15 -5.89
C GLU A 322 5.03 21.94 -6.95
N GLU A 323 5.76 22.64 -7.81
CA GLU A 323 5.20 23.36 -8.96
C GLU A 323 4.48 22.39 -9.90
N ALA A 324 5.09 21.23 -10.18
CA ALA A 324 4.49 20.18 -11.00
C ALA A 324 3.21 19.62 -10.38
N VAL A 325 3.22 19.34 -9.07
CA VAL A 325 2.04 18.86 -8.34
C VAL A 325 0.92 19.89 -8.41
N THR A 326 1.22 21.15 -8.14
CA THR A 326 0.26 22.25 -8.21
C THR A 326 -0.33 22.40 -9.60
N ALA A 327 0.51 22.40 -10.64
CA ALA A 327 0.09 22.55 -12.02
C ALA A 327 -0.80 21.37 -12.45
N VAL A 328 -0.41 20.12 -12.15
CA VAL A 328 -1.24 18.94 -12.44
C VAL A 328 -2.59 19.02 -11.73
N LEU A 329 -2.62 19.32 -10.43
CA LEU A 329 -3.87 19.42 -9.68
C LEU A 329 -4.80 20.53 -10.21
N ALA A 330 -4.25 21.65 -10.69
CA ALA A 330 -5.03 22.73 -11.28
C ALA A 330 -5.73 22.33 -12.60
N LYS A 331 -5.17 21.36 -13.34
CA LYS A 331 -5.77 20.90 -14.62
C LYS A 331 -6.84 19.83 -14.44
N LEU A 332 -6.89 19.17 -13.28
CA LEU A 332 -7.77 18.04 -13.03
C LEU A 332 -9.12 18.47 -12.43
N VAL A 333 -10.20 17.88 -12.95
CA VAL A 333 -11.54 17.95 -12.36
C VAL A 333 -11.98 16.55 -11.99
N PHE A 334 -12.23 16.31 -10.72
CA PHE A 334 -12.68 15.01 -10.20
C PHE A 334 -13.77 15.18 -9.14
N PRO A 335 -14.55 14.12 -8.84
CA PRO A 335 -15.63 14.19 -7.87
C PRO A 335 -15.17 14.62 -6.46
N PRO A 336 -16.05 15.27 -5.67
CA PRO A 336 -15.78 15.51 -4.26
C PRO A 336 -15.68 14.22 -3.43
N THR A 337 -16.06 13.07 -3.99
CA THR A 337 -15.91 11.73 -3.39
C THR A 337 -14.54 11.10 -3.60
N THR A 338 -13.65 11.74 -4.37
CA THR A 338 -12.28 11.24 -4.61
C THR A 338 -11.45 11.35 -3.34
N ALA A 339 -10.78 10.26 -2.95
CA ALA A 339 -9.75 10.30 -1.93
C ALA A 339 -8.40 10.67 -2.56
N LEU A 340 -7.68 11.58 -1.91
CA LEU A 340 -6.42 12.12 -2.39
C LEU A 340 -5.32 11.88 -1.35
N ASP A 341 -4.20 11.33 -1.77
CA ASP A 341 -3.00 11.15 -0.95
C ASP A 341 -1.80 11.80 -1.66
N ILE A 342 -1.17 12.78 -1.02
CA ILE A 342 -0.05 13.55 -1.55
C ILE A 342 1.14 13.37 -0.62
N ALA A 343 2.14 12.64 -1.09
CA ALA A 343 3.37 12.35 -0.40
C ALA A 343 4.58 12.94 -1.14
N LYS A 344 5.42 13.71 -0.44
CA LYS A 344 6.68 14.22 -1.00
C LYS A 344 7.79 13.17 -1.02
N ALA A 345 8.80 13.36 -1.87
CA ALA A 345 9.98 12.48 -1.87
C ALA A 345 10.81 12.63 -0.59
N MET A 346 11.40 11.53 -0.11
CA MET A 346 12.29 11.54 1.06
C MET A 346 13.50 12.46 0.87
N ASP A 347 13.95 12.69 -0.36
CA ASP A 347 15.07 13.58 -0.67
C ASP A 347 14.67 15.05 -0.89
N ALA A 348 13.37 15.35 -0.94
CA ALA A 348 12.85 16.69 -1.17
C ALA A 348 12.30 17.29 0.14
N ARG A 349 12.77 18.51 0.47
CA ARG A 349 12.64 19.14 1.81
C ARG A 349 11.22 19.66 2.17
N HIS A 350 10.17 18.84 2.08
CA HIS A 350 8.75 19.16 2.43
C HIS A 350 8.05 20.12 1.46
N PHE A 351 6.72 20.03 1.32
CA PHE A 351 5.91 20.97 0.53
C PHE A 351 5.86 22.33 1.24
N SER A 352 6.06 23.42 0.53
CA SER A 352 5.97 24.76 1.09
C SER A 352 4.51 25.20 1.31
N GLU A 353 4.32 26.38 1.90
CA GLU A 353 2.99 26.98 2.02
C GLU A 353 2.38 27.36 0.65
N ASP A 354 3.17 27.41 -0.43
CA ASP A 354 2.68 27.76 -1.77
C ASP A 354 1.70 26.72 -2.36
N ILE A 355 1.72 25.47 -1.88
CA ILE A 355 0.73 24.45 -2.27
C ILE A 355 -0.65 24.70 -1.65
N LEU A 356 -0.73 25.43 -0.54
CA LEU A 356 -1.95 25.59 0.26
C LEU A 356 -3.13 26.15 -0.54
N PRO A 357 -2.99 27.21 -1.37
CA PRO A 357 -4.08 27.70 -2.20
C PRO A 357 -4.61 26.64 -3.18
N THR A 358 -3.74 25.75 -3.68
CA THR A 358 -4.14 24.67 -4.58
C THR A 358 -4.94 23.60 -3.83
N LEU A 359 -4.49 23.21 -2.63
CA LEU A 359 -5.23 22.29 -1.77
C LEU A 359 -6.62 22.85 -1.43
N ALA A 360 -6.72 24.15 -1.15
CA ALA A 360 -7.96 24.82 -0.78
C ALA A 360 -9.04 24.75 -1.87
N ARG A 361 -8.61 24.74 -3.15
CA ARG A 361 -9.51 24.66 -4.32
C ARG A 361 -10.02 23.25 -4.60
N LEU A 362 -9.44 22.22 -3.99
CA LEU A 362 -9.80 20.85 -4.29
C LEU A 362 -11.25 20.54 -3.87
N PRO A 363 -12.03 19.80 -4.68
CA PRO A 363 -13.42 19.46 -4.36
C PRO A 363 -13.60 18.77 -2.99
N VAL A 364 -12.64 17.92 -2.60
CA VAL A 364 -12.64 17.25 -1.29
C VAL A 364 -12.68 18.25 -0.14
N MET A 365 -11.92 19.35 -0.23
CA MET A 365 -11.81 20.35 0.84
C MET A 365 -13.10 21.13 1.09
N GLN A 366 -14.03 21.16 0.14
CA GLN A 366 -15.31 21.86 0.30
C GLN A 366 -16.28 21.15 1.25
N THR A 367 -16.05 19.84 1.50
CA THR A 367 -16.96 18.96 2.26
C THR A 367 -16.37 18.45 3.57
N VAL A 368 -15.15 18.89 3.91
CA VAL A 368 -14.43 18.44 5.10
C VAL A 368 -15.11 18.94 6.36
N TYR A 369 -15.29 18.03 7.31
CA TYR A 369 -15.74 18.37 8.67
C TYR A 369 -14.90 17.70 9.77
N ARG A 370 -13.95 16.83 9.39
CA ARG A 370 -12.95 16.24 10.31
C ARG A 370 -11.56 16.57 9.82
N VAL A 371 -10.69 16.99 10.73
CA VAL A 371 -9.29 17.31 10.41
C VAL A 371 -8.38 16.64 11.43
N SER A 372 -7.27 16.09 10.98
CA SER A 372 -6.16 15.63 11.79
C SER A 372 -4.89 16.34 11.34
N ILE A 373 -4.21 16.95 12.29
CA ILE A 373 -2.96 17.66 12.07
C ILE A 373 -1.95 17.09 13.05
N ALA A 374 -0.87 16.54 12.52
CA ALA A 374 0.29 16.18 13.30
C ALA A 374 1.41 17.18 13.02
N LEU A 375 1.90 17.86 14.06
CA LEU A 375 2.92 18.89 13.98
C LEU A 375 4.25 18.34 14.52
N ALA A 376 5.34 18.56 13.80
CA ALA A 376 6.70 18.41 14.28
C ALA A 376 7.42 19.74 14.11
N SER A 377 8.31 20.10 15.03
CA SER A 377 9.26 21.19 14.80
C SER A 377 10.48 20.56 14.18
N VAL A 378 11.07 21.17 13.16
CA VAL A 378 12.39 20.76 12.68
C VAL A 378 13.32 21.95 12.77
N PRO A 379 14.41 21.86 13.57
CA PRO A 379 15.41 22.91 13.57
C PRO A 379 16.01 23.00 12.16
N LEU A 380 16.03 24.21 11.60
CA LEU A 380 16.72 24.44 10.34
C LEU A 380 18.22 24.16 10.51
N GLN A 381 18.91 23.90 9.40
CA GLN A 381 20.37 23.67 9.39
C GLN A 381 21.17 24.84 10.00
N ASP A 382 20.56 26.03 10.12
CA ASP A 382 21.09 27.14 10.89
C ASP A 382 20.57 27.07 12.35
N PRO A 383 21.44 26.82 13.35
CA PRO A 383 21.04 26.75 14.75
C PRO A 383 20.47 28.07 15.30
N GLN A 384 20.57 29.18 14.55
CA GLN A 384 19.93 30.45 14.90
C GLN A 384 18.69 30.77 14.05
N GLY A 385 18.35 29.92 13.08
CA GLY A 385 17.18 30.10 12.23
C GLY A 385 15.87 29.80 12.96
N PRO A 386 14.74 30.43 12.59
CA PRO A 386 13.43 30.07 13.11
C PRO A 386 13.14 28.59 12.81
N SER A 387 12.61 27.85 13.79
CA SER A 387 12.21 26.46 13.56
C SER A 387 11.07 26.40 12.53
N THR A 388 11.18 25.49 11.55
CA THR A 388 10.08 25.25 10.62
C THR A 388 9.15 24.22 11.24
N THR A 389 7.85 24.53 11.30
CA THR A 389 6.84 23.54 11.68
C THR A 389 6.57 22.64 10.48
N ILE A 390 6.81 21.34 10.60
CA ILE A 390 6.34 20.34 9.66
C ILE A 390 4.96 19.88 10.10
N ALA A 391 4.02 19.81 9.18
CA ALA A 391 2.70 19.26 9.41
C ALA A 391 2.43 18.06 8.50
N GLN A 392 1.77 17.06 9.04
CA GLN A 392 0.96 16.12 8.28
C GLN A 392 -0.50 16.54 8.40
N LEU A 393 -1.13 16.86 7.27
CA LEU A 393 -2.53 17.23 7.21
C LEU A 393 -3.36 16.06 6.70
N THR A 394 -4.39 15.67 7.44
CA THR A 394 -5.46 14.79 6.94
C THR A 394 -6.81 15.44 7.14
N ALA A 395 -7.57 15.59 6.08
CA ALA A 395 -8.88 16.21 6.07
C ALA A 395 -9.91 15.24 5.51
N ALA A 396 -11.01 15.00 6.22
CA ALA A 396 -11.99 13.99 5.84
C ALA A 396 -13.42 14.52 5.86
N SER A 397 -14.20 14.04 4.89
CA SER A 397 -15.65 14.15 4.81
C SER A 397 -16.28 12.78 5.08
N ALA A 398 -17.57 12.63 4.76
CA ALA A 398 -18.27 11.35 4.87
C ALA A 398 -17.91 10.39 3.72
N GLN A 399 -17.45 10.93 2.58
CA GLN A 399 -17.30 10.18 1.32
C GLN A 399 -15.88 10.23 0.75
N SER A 400 -15.06 11.19 1.18
CA SER A 400 -13.71 11.46 0.68
C SER A 400 -12.77 11.92 1.78
N ALA A 401 -11.47 11.86 1.50
CA ALA A 401 -10.47 12.43 2.36
C ALA A 401 -9.24 12.88 1.56
N LEU A 402 -8.50 13.82 2.13
CA LEU A 402 -7.21 14.30 1.68
C LEU A 402 -6.17 13.95 2.74
N ALA A 403 -5.07 13.32 2.36
CA ALA A 403 -3.85 13.25 3.14
C ALA A 403 -2.75 14.01 2.39
N CYS A 404 -2.01 14.87 3.09
CA CYS A 404 -0.87 15.59 2.54
C CYS A 404 0.28 15.56 3.54
N THR A 405 1.42 15.02 3.12
CA THR A 405 2.58 14.83 3.97
C THR A 405 3.88 14.90 3.17
N PRO A 406 4.96 15.48 3.71
CA PRO A 406 5.02 16.49 4.76
C PRO A 406 4.85 17.93 4.22
N LEU A 407 4.19 18.81 4.98
CA LEU A 407 4.04 20.26 4.72
C LEU A 407 4.97 21.06 5.63
N ALA A 408 5.83 21.92 5.10
CA ALA A 408 6.59 22.92 5.83
C ALA A 408 5.77 24.21 5.96
N LEU A 409 5.53 24.61 7.21
CA LEU A 409 4.76 25.77 7.61
C LEU A 409 5.68 26.76 8.35
N PRO A 410 6.48 27.57 7.64
CA PRO A 410 7.27 28.64 8.26
C PRO A 410 6.41 29.66 9.02
N SER A 411 5.15 29.87 8.63
CA SER A 411 4.20 30.72 9.34
C SER A 411 3.42 29.96 10.44
N GLY A 412 3.82 28.74 10.75
CA GLY A 412 3.21 27.92 11.78
C GLY A 412 1.82 27.39 11.39
N PRO A 413 1.07 26.82 12.35
CA PRO A 413 -0.21 26.15 12.06
C PRO A 413 -1.28 27.10 11.52
N ALA A 414 -1.19 28.41 11.78
CA ALA A 414 -2.13 29.41 11.30
C ALA A 414 -2.25 29.43 9.76
N ALA A 415 -1.18 29.11 9.03
CA ALA A 415 -1.19 29.01 7.57
C ALA A 415 -2.24 27.99 7.05
N LEU A 416 -2.50 26.93 7.80
CA LEU A 416 -3.50 25.91 7.43
C LEU A 416 -4.94 26.47 7.40
N THR A 417 -5.22 27.58 8.08
CA THR A 417 -6.54 28.21 8.07
C THR A 417 -6.95 28.70 6.67
N ALA A 418 -5.98 28.99 5.80
CA ALA A 418 -6.24 29.37 4.41
C ALA A 418 -6.76 28.21 3.55
N VAL A 419 -6.54 26.96 3.98
CA VAL A 419 -6.93 25.74 3.25
C VAL A 419 -8.17 25.08 3.83
N LEU A 420 -8.29 25.10 5.16
CA LEU A 420 -9.36 24.40 5.85
C LEU A 420 -10.68 25.18 5.72
N PRO A 421 -11.82 24.49 5.47
CA PRO A 421 -13.14 25.10 5.57
C PRO A 421 -13.50 25.29 7.06
N ALA A 422 -12.82 26.18 7.76
CA ALA A 422 -12.81 26.25 9.23
C ALA A 422 -14.21 26.29 9.87
N ALA A 423 -15.14 27.00 9.25
CA ALA A 423 -16.54 27.10 9.71
C ALA A 423 -17.35 25.78 9.60
N GLN A 424 -16.81 24.74 8.98
CA GLN A 424 -17.42 23.41 8.83
C GLN A 424 -16.76 22.35 9.71
N ILE A 425 -15.58 22.63 10.28
CA ILE A 425 -14.80 21.65 11.05
C ILE A 425 -15.48 21.40 12.38
N ARG A 426 -15.95 20.17 12.59
CA ARG A 426 -16.62 19.73 13.82
C ARG A 426 -15.72 18.87 14.70
N GLU A 427 -14.76 18.17 14.10
CA GLU A 427 -13.83 17.29 14.80
C GLU A 427 -12.40 17.63 14.39
N LEU A 428 -11.56 17.99 15.36
CA LEU A 428 -10.14 18.27 15.15
C LEU A 428 -9.29 17.32 15.98
N TRP A 429 -8.31 16.68 15.34
CA TRP A 429 -7.28 15.88 15.97
C TRP A 429 -5.98 16.67 15.88
N LEU A 430 -5.39 16.98 17.04
CA LEU A 430 -4.14 17.71 17.14
C LEU A 430 -3.10 16.85 17.85
N THR A 431 -2.11 16.47 17.07
CA THR A 431 -0.96 15.69 17.52
C THR A 431 0.27 16.57 17.39
N VAL A 432 1.16 16.53 18.37
CA VAL A 432 2.52 17.06 18.22
C VAL A 432 3.47 15.88 18.36
N ILE A 433 4.51 15.82 17.54
CA ILE A 433 5.46 14.71 17.52
C ILE A 433 6.69 15.20 18.26
N SER A 434 6.89 14.72 19.49
CA SER A 434 8.16 14.94 20.19
C SER A 434 9.27 14.14 19.49
N HIS A 435 10.45 14.73 19.29
CA HIS A 435 11.58 14.12 18.55
C HIS A 435 12.20 12.86 19.21
N HIS A 436 11.54 12.26 20.20
CA HIS A 436 11.93 10.99 20.79
C HIS A 436 11.44 9.78 20.00
N VAL A 437 10.66 9.98 18.93
CA VAL A 437 10.26 8.92 18.00
C VAL A 437 11.49 8.43 17.24
N ASP A 438 11.68 7.10 17.27
CA ASP A 438 12.79 6.31 16.74
C ASP A 438 13.65 7.01 15.69
N ASP A 439 14.98 6.90 15.85
CA ASP A 439 16.00 7.38 14.91
C ASP A 439 15.65 7.05 13.45
N GLU A 440 14.87 6.00 13.17
CA GLU A 440 14.37 5.67 11.83
C GLU A 440 13.50 6.75 11.18
N VAL A 441 12.51 7.34 11.87
CA VAL A 441 11.62 8.37 11.25
C VAL A 441 12.38 9.67 11.02
N MET A 442 13.28 10.04 11.94
CA MET A 442 14.13 11.22 11.74
C MET A 442 15.26 10.96 10.73
N ASN A 443 15.76 9.73 10.61
CA ASN A 443 16.62 9.32 9.51
C ASN A 443 15.86 9.34 8.17
N MET A 444 14.54 9.12 8.15
CA MET A 444 13.72 9.34 6.95
C MET A 444 13.57 10.84 6.61
N ILE A 445 13.34 11.70 7.62
CA ILE A 445 13.09 13.14 7.41
C ILE A 445 14.39 13.93 7.14
N ASN A 446 15.52 13.53 7.74
CA ASN A 446 16.81 14.21 7.58
C ASN A 446 18.01 13.25 7.66
N PRO A 447 18.27 12.43 6.61
CA PRO A 447 19.31 11.40 6.62
C PRO A 447 20.76 11.92 6.72
N LEU A 448 20.97 13.23 6.62
CA LEU A 448 22.31 13.83 6.48
C LEU A 448 22.91 14.36 7.80
N ASN A 449 22.15 14.44 8.90
CA ASN A 449 22.65 14.99 10.16
C ASN A 449 22.08 14.22 11.38
N PRO A 450 22.87 13.33 12.03
CA PRO A 450 22.46 12.69 13.27
C PRO A 450 22.29 13.75 14.38
N VAL A 451 21.12 13.75 15.01
CA VAL A 451 20.65 14.82 15.92
C VAL A 451 21.39 14.78 17.27
N VAL A 452 21.74 15.96 17.78
CA VAL A 452 22.32 16.18 19.13
C VAL A 452 21.22 15.97 20.18
N GLN A 453 21.47 15.11 21.17
CA GLN A 453 20.54 14.78 22.26
C GLN A 453 20.29 15.99 23.18
N GLY A 454 19.21 16.73 22.94
CA GLY A 454 18.61 17.68 23.87
C GLY A 454 17.11 17.41 23.99
N PRO A 455 16.46 17.70 25.15
CA PRO A 455 15.02 17.54 25.30
C PRO A 455 14.32 18.50 24.35
N PRO A 456 13.65 18.01 23.31
CA PRO A 456 12.97 18.88 22.37
C PRO A 456 11.61 19.23 22.97
N ILE A 457 11.49 20.45 23.48
CA ILE A 457 10.19 21.03 23.80
C ILE A 457 9.71 21.66 22.50
N LEU A 458 8.69 21.05 21.91
CA LEU A 458 7.93 21.67 20.84
C LEU A 458 7.06 22.76 21.47
N ASP A 459 7.59 23.98 21.54
CA ASP A 459 6.82 25.16 21.94
C ASP A 459 5.98 25.63 20.74
N VAL A 460 4.85 24.97 20.51
CA VAL A 460 3.77 25.63 19.76
C VAL A 460 3.27 26.74 20.68
N GLU A 461 3.46 28.00 20.30
CA GLU A 461 2.98 29.11 21.13
C GLU A 461 1.44 29.07 21.25
N PRO A 462 0.87 29.25 22.46
CA PRO A 462 -0.58 29.28 22.66
C PRO A 462 -1.29 30.31 21.76
N ASP A 463 -0.63 31.43 21.44
CA ASP A 463 -1.16 32.47 20.58
C ASP A 463 -1.30 32.01 19.12
N ALA A 464 -0.28 31.34 18.58
CA ALA A 464 -0.33 30.76 17.24
C ALA A 464 -1.42 29.67 17.13
N LEU A 465 -1.57 28.87 18.19
CA LEU A 465 -2.64 27.87 18.25
C LEU A 465 -4.03 28.53 18.37
N ARG A 466 -4.15 29.63 19.12
CA ARG A 466 -5.39 30.41 19.23
C ARG A 466 -5.79 31.01 17.89
N GLU A 467 -4.85 31.59 17.14
CA GLU A 467 -5.08 32.10 15.80
C GLU A 467 -5.56 30.98 14.85
N PHE A 468 -4.94 29.80 14.92
CA PHE A 468 -5.35 28.63 14.14
C PHE A 468 -6.76 28.13 14.49
N LEU A 469 -7.14 28.11 15.77
CA LEU A 469 -8.44 27.60 16.23
C LEU A 469 -9.57 28.63 16.06
N GLN A 470 -9.27 29.92 16.06
CA GLN A 470 -10.27 31.00 16.02
C GLN A 470 -11.26 30.89 14.84
N PRO A 471 -10.83 30.59 13.60
CA PRO A 471 -11.75 30.37 12.48
C PRO A 471 -12.74 29.20 12.68
N MET A 472 -12.43 28.25 13.56
CA MET A 472 -13.26 27.06 13.84
C MET A 472 -14.19 27.25 15.06
N ALA A 473 -14.07 28.37 15.77
CA ALA A 473 -14.78 28.66 17.02
C ALA A 473 -16.30 28.39 16.97
N GLY A 474 -16.91 28.69 15.82
CA GLY A 474 -18.35 28.56 15.60
C GLY A 474 -18.84 27.15 15.25
N ALA A 475 -17.94 26.17 15.05
CA ALA A 475 -18.29 24.85 14.52
C ALA A 475 -17.65 23.66 15.26
N LEU A 476 -16.51 23.86 15.91
CA LEU A 476 -15.77 22.78 16.56
C LEU A 476 -16.56 22.20 17.74
N GLU A 477 -16.88 20.90 17.66
CA GLU A 477 -17.68 20.16 18.65
C GLU A 477 -16.82 19.15 19.44
N THR A 478 -15.84 18.54 18.78
CA THR A 478 -14.93 17.53 19.34
C THR A 478 -13.48 17.90 19.07
N LEU A 479 -12.67 17.88 20.13
CA LEU A 479 -11.22 18.07 20.04
C LEU A 479 -10.52 16.82 20.59
N VAL A 480 -9.59 16.28 19.81
CA VAL A 480 -8.75 15.14 20.17
C VAL A 480 -7.31 15.62 20.28
N VAL A 481 -6.68 15.43 21.44
CA VAL A 481 -5.36 15.98 21.75
C VAL A 481 -4.48 14.94 22.41
N TRP A 482 -3.19 14.97 22.09
CA TRP A 482 -2.19 14.14 22.77
C TRP A 482 -1.75 14.78 24.08
N GLY A 483 -1.43 13.95 25.08
CA GLY A 483 -1.19 14.36 26.46
C GLY A 483 -0.17 15.48 26.63
N HIS A 484 0.91 15.45 25.85
CA HIS A 484 1.98 16.44 25.95
C HIS A 484 1.62 17.81 25.35
N VAL A 485 0.59 17.90 24.50
CA VAL A 485 0.12 19.18 23.89
C VAL A 485 -0.97 19.85 24.73
N LEU A 486 -1.54 19.11 25.67
CA LEU A 486 -2.72 19.54 26.41
C LEU A 486 -2.54 20.91 27.11
N PRO A 487 -1.42 21.21 27.80
CA PRO A 487 -1.26 22.50 28.48
C PRO A 487 -1.41 23.69 27.53
N THR A 488 -0.68 23.68 26.42
CA THR A 488 -0.74 24.69 25.36
C THR A 488 -2.13 24.81 24.76
N VAL A 489 -2.80 23.68 24.50
CA VAL A 489 -4.15 23.67 23.94
C VAL A 489 -5.16 24.30 24.90
N VAL A 490 -5.10 23.95 26.18
CA VAL A 490 -6.02 24.48 27.20
C VAL A 490 -5.87 25.99 27.33
N GLU A 491 -4.63 26.50 27.30
CA GLU A 491 -4.36 27.94 27.31
C GLU A 491 -4.85 28.65 26.03
N ALA A 492 -4.66 28.03 24.86
CA ALA A 492 -5.15 28.58 23.59
C ALA A 492 -6.68 28.65 23.52
N LEU A 493 -7.37 27.66 24.11
CA LEU A 493 -8.84 27.57 24.13
C LEU A 493 -9.52 28.61 25.03
N VAL A 494 -8.77 29.34 25.86
CA VAL A 494 -9.31 30.36 26.76
C VAL A 494 -8.87 31.75 26.28
N ILE A 495 -9.83 32.65 26.10
CA ILE A 495 -9.57 34.05 25.80
C ILE A 495 -9.66 34.84 27.10
N HIS A 496 -8.54 35.44 27.50
CA HIS A 496 -8.46 36.38 28.61
C HIS A 496 -8.63 37.81 28.09
N ASP A 497 -9.86 38.33 28.13
CA ASP A 497 -10.15 39.75 27.87
C ASP A 497 -10.13 40.53 29.20
N VAL A 498 -9.90 41.85 29.15
CA VAL A 498 -9.88 42.77 30.31
C VAL A 498 -11.17 42.68 31.12
N THR A 499 -12.27 42.32 30.48
CA THR A 499 -13.62 42.34 31.07
C THR A 499 -14.16 40.96 31.44
N ALA A 500 -13.73 39.89 30.76
CA ALA A 500 -14.24 38.55 30.99
C ALA A 500 -13.34 37.45 30.39
N THR A 501 -13.30 36.31 31.07
CA THR A 501 -12.75 35.06 30.52
C THR A 501 -13.84 34.34 29.74
N ARG A 502 -13.58 33.97 28.49
CA ARG A 502 -14.54 33.24 27.63
C ARG A 502 -13.87 32.11 26.85
N PRO A 503 -14.59 31.04 26.51
CA PRO A 503 -14.05 29.99 25.65
C PRO A 503 -13.87 30.50 24.22
N LEU A 504 -12.76 30.14 23.59
CA LEU A 504 -12.50 30.39 22.17
C LEU A 504 -13.52 29.65 21.29
N CYS A 505 -13.77 28.37 21.60
CA CYS A 505 -14.68 27.50 20.85
C CYS A 505 -15.92 27.17 21.70
N PRO A 506 -16.95 28.04 21.76
CA PRO A 506 -18.11 27.85 22.64
C PRO A 506 -18.97 26.62 22.33
N LYS A 507 -18.82 26.00 21.15
CA LYS A 507 -19.49 24.74 20.79
C LYS A 507 -18.71 23.49 21.15
N LEU A 508 -17.46 23.62 21.64
CA LEU A 508 -16.63 22.48 22.01
C LEU A 508 -17.25 21.78 23.22
N THR A 509 -17.85 20.61 23.02
CA THR A 509 -18.50 19.84 24.09
C THR A 509 -17.70 18.61 24.48
N THR A 510 -16.85 18.11 23.59
CA THR A 510 -16.15 16.83 23.76
C THR A 510 -14.65 17.03 23.66
N LEU A 511 -13.91 16.62 24.68
CA LEU A 511 -12.45 16.60 24.67
C LEU A 511 -11.97 15.15 24.84
N ARG A 512 -11.18 14.64 23.90
CA ARG A 512 -10.55 13.32 24.00
C ARG A 512 -9.05 13.47 24.16
N LEU A 513 -8.53 13.05 25.30
CA LEU A 513 -7.12 13.02 25.63
C LEU A 513 -6.51 11.67 25.24
N MET A 514 -5.45 11.66 24.45
CA MET A 514 -4.68 10.47 24.07
C MET A 514 -3.39 10.44 24.88
N LEU A 515 -3.23 9.44 25.74
CA LEU A 515 -2.04 9.25 26.56
C LEU A 515 -1.18 8.13 25.96
N SER A 516 -0.02 8.50 25.43
CA SER A 516 1.04 7.63 24.92
C SER A 516 2.19 7.49 25.93
N ASN A 517 3.30 6.87 25.52
CA ASN A 517 4.46 6.64 26.40
C ASN A 517 5.15 7.94 26.84
N HIS A 518 5.07 8.98 26.01
CA HIS A 518 5.68 10.30 26.26
C HIS A 518 4.72 11.31 26.89
N SER A 519 3.48 10.91 27.17
CA SER A 519 2.50 11.81 27.76
C SER A 519 2.76 12.01 29.25
N PRO A 520 2.61 13.24 29.78
CA PRO A 520 2.65 13.48 31.22
C PRO A 520 1.63 12.58 31.95
N PRO A 521 1.91 12.21 33.21
CA PRO A 521 0.95 11.49 34.03
C PRO A 521 -0.40 12.23 34.08
N VAL A 522 -1.49 11.49 34.01
CA VAL A 522 -2.85 12.07 33.98
C VAL A 522 -3.14 12.99 35.18
N HIS A 523 -2.54 12.73 36.34
CA HIS A 523 -2.74 13.54 37.55
C HIS A 523 -2.11 14.94 37.46
N GLU A 524 -1.18 15.16 36.54
CA GLU A 524 -0.61 16.48 36.24
C GLU A 524 -1.48 17.26 35.23
N LEU A 525 -2.13 16.52 34.31
CA LEU A 525 -2.95 17.09 33.24
C LEU A 525 -4.36 17.51 33.70
N MET A 526 -4.97 16.72 34.59
CA MET A 526 -6.35 16.95 35.01
C MET A 526 -6.57 18.22 35.84
N PRO A 527 -5.66 18.66 36.72
CA PRO A 527 -5.76 19.97 37.38
C PRO A 527 -5.87 21.14 36.39
N LEU A 528 -5.10 21.10 35.28
CA LEU A 528 -5.14 22.13 34.25
C LEU A 528 -6.53 22.21 33.58
N LEU A 529 -7.09 21.05 33.24
CA LEU A 529 -8.44 20.98 32.66
C LEU A 529 -9.52 21.41 33.65
N ALA A 530 -9.45 20.93 34.90
CA ALA A 530 -10.42 21.27 35.94
C ALA A 530 -10.42 22.78 36.23
N ALA A 531 -9.25 23.43 36.22
CA ALA A 531 -9.13 24.87 36.44
C ALA A 531 -9.85 25.71 35.37
N GLN A 532 -10.00 25.21 34.14
CA GLN A 532 -10.65 25.91 33.03
C GLN A 532 -12.08 25.41 32.73
N GLN A 533 -12.57 24.43 33.48
CA GLN A 533 -13.83 23.75 33.17
C GLN A 533 -15.07 24.66 33.27
N ASP A 534 -15.07 25.65 34.17
CA ASP A 534 -16.16 26.64 34.27
C ASP A 534 -16.26 27.54 33.03
N VAL A 535 -15.13 27.76 32.36
CA VAL A 535 -15.03 28.54 31.11
C VAL A 535 -15.35 27.67 29.90
N LEU A 536 -14.68 26.51 29.79
CA LEU A 536 -14.78 25.61 28.63
C LEU A 536 -16.11 24.85 28.59
N ARG A 537 -16.71 24.57 29.74
CA ARG A 537 -18.01 23.88 29.89
C ARG A 537 -18.08 22.56 29.12
N LEU A 538 -17.01 21.78 29.15
CA LEU A 538 -16.92 20.49 28.46
C LEU A 538 -17.97 19.53 29.04
N LYS A 539 -18.74 18.86 28.17
CA LYS A 539 -19.77 17.90 28.56
C LYS A 539 -19.24 16.49 28.70
N ASP A 540 -18.31 16.10 27.83
CA ASP A 540 -17.73 14.75 27.81
C ASP A 540 -16.21 14.85 27.68
N VAL A 541 -15.49 14.38 28.70
CA VAL A 541 -14.04 14.27 28.71
C VAL A 541 -13.66 12.80 28.67
N GLN A 542 -12.85 12.39 27.70
CA GLN A 542 -12.39 11.01 27.59
C GLN A 542 -10.88 10.96 27.69
N VAL A 543 -10.35 10.24 28.68
CA VAL A 543 -8.93 9.93 28.81
C VAL A 543 -8.68 8.54 28.25
N ASN A 544 -8.03 8.46 27.09
CA ASN A 544 -7.69 7.21 26.41
C ASN A 544 -6.25 6.82 26.73
N TYR A 545 -6.06 5.73 27.46
CA TYR A 545 -4.74 5.14 27.71
C TYR A 545 -4.38 4.22 26.54
N LEU A 546 -3.40 4.62 25.74
CA LEU A 546 -2.88 3.77 24.67
C LEU A 546 -2.05 2.63 25.25
N ARG A 547 -1.92 1.55 24.49
CA ARG A 547 -1.15 0.35 24.90
C ARG A 547 0.25 0.71 25.42
N ALA A 548 0.92 1.64 24.74
CA ALA A 548 2.28 2.09 25.06
C ALA A 548 2.39 3.00 26.29
N HIS A 549 1.29 3.46 26.90
CA HIS A 549 1.36 4.33 28.07
C HIS A 549 1.89 3.59 29.31
N ALA A 550 3.07 3.97 29.80
CA ALA A 550 3.69 3.38 30.99
C ALA A 550 3.21 3.98 32.32
N GLY A 551 2.54 5.13 32.29
CA GLY A 551 2.06 5.81 33.50
C GLY A 551 0.88 5.10 34.18
N PRO A 552 0.53 5.53 35.42
CA PRO A 552 -0.64 5.03 36.12
C PRO A 552 -1.92 5.24 35.30
N ARG A 553 -2.81 4.24 35.32
CA ARG A 553 -4.10 4.24 34.61
C ARG A 553 -5.27 4.25 35.60
N PRO A 554 -5.45 5.33 36.38
CA PRO A 554 -6.54 5.42 37.32
C PRO A 554 -7.89 5.35 36.59
N GLU A 555 -8.85 4.68 37.19
CA GLU A 555 -10.25 4.67 36.71
C GLU A 555 -11.03 5.89 37.21
N HIS A 556 -10.51 6.57 38.26
CA HIS A 556 -11.10 7.74 38.87
C HIS A 556 -10.03 8.66 39.45
N LEU A 557 -10.26 9.98 39.41
CA LEU A 557 -9.45 10.98 40.10
C LEU A 557 -10.30 11.86 41.02
N PRO A 558 -9.71 12.49 42.05
CA PRO A 558 -10.45 13.39 42.94
C PRO A 558 -11.14 14.55 42.21
N LEU A 559 -10.63 14.96 41.04
CA LEU A 559 -11.14 16.07 40.24
C LEU A 559 -12.27 15.68 39.26
N ASP A 560 -12.69 14.41 39.22
CA ASP A 560 -13.72 13.93 38.28
C ASP A 560 -15.05 14.69 38.44
N HIS A 561 -15.36 15.13 39.66
CA HIS A 561 -16.58 15.88 39.99
C HIS A 561 -16.66 17.26 39.33
N SER A 562 -15.55 17.81 38.81
CA SER A 562 -15.56 19.06 38.05
C SER A 562 -16.19 18.88 36.66
N PHE A 563 -16.26 17.65 36.15
CA PHE A 563 -16.74 17.36 34.79
C PHE A 563 -18.14 16.75 34.81
N VAL A 564 -18.95 17.06 33.79
CA VAL A 564 -20.30 16.48 33.63
C VAL A 564 -20.22 14.98 33.34
N SER A 565 -19.29 14.57 32.47
CA SER A 565 -18.97 13.18 32.15
C SER A 565 -17.47 13.10 31.95
N ILE A 566 -16.80 12.21 32.69
CA ILE A 566 -15.41 11.83 32.46
C ILE A 566 -15.29 10.32 32.35
N LYS A 567 -14.53 9.85 31.37
CA LYS A 567 -14.32 8.42 31.12
C LYS A 567 -12.85 8.11 30.95
N TYR A 568 -12.40 7.10 31.68
CA TYR A 568 -11.06 6.54 31.60
C TYR A 568 -11.12 5.24 30.80
N VAL A 569 -10.49 5.20 29.62
CA VAL A 569 -10.62 4.09 28.68
C VAL A 569 -9.25 3.53 28.31
N SER A 570 -8.99 2.29 28.72
CA SER A 570 -7.82 1.54 28.23
C SER A 570 -8.09 1.02 26.82
N ARG A 571 -7.23 1.38 25.86
CA ARG A 571 -7.38 1.02 24.45
C ARG A 571 -6.28 0.05 24.04
N SER A 572 -6.67 -1.06 23.40
CA SER A 572 -5.72 -1.97 22.73
C SER A 572 -5.18 -1.38 21.43
N GLU A 573 -5.97 -0.53 20.77
CA GLU A 573 -5.67 0.11 19.49
C GLU A 573 -5.86 1.62 19.58
N VAL A 574 -5.08 2.37 18.81
CA VAL A 574 -5.21 3.82 18.72
C VAL A 574 -6.57 4.17 18.13
N PRO A 575 -7.38 5.02 18.81
CA PRO A 575 -8.63 5.49 18.22
C PRO A 575 -8.35 6.15 16.87
N ARG A 576 -9.15 5.81 15.86
CA ARG A 576 -8.98 6.34 14.50
C ARG A 576 -9.97 7.47 14.26
N MET A 577 -9.52 8.54 13.62
CA MET A 577 -10.42 9.51 13.00
C MET A 577 -11.34 8.75 12.04
N GLY A 578 -12.64 9.07 12.05
CA GLY A 578 -13.59 8.40 11.15
C GLY A 578 -13.29 8.78 9.70
N LEU A 579 -12.65 7.87 8.97
CA LEU A 579 -12.34 8.00 7.54
C LEU A 579 -13.41 7.31 6.67
N PRO A 580 -13.63 7.78 5.43
CA PRO A 580 -14.49 7.09 4.48
C PRO A 580 -13.94 5.72 4.09
N SER A 581 -14.81 4.80 3.63
CA SER A 581 -14.40 3.44 3.30
C SER A 581 -13.31 3.38 2.23
N VAL A 582 -13.32 4.30 1.26
CA VAL A 582 -12.30 4.35 0.19
C VAL A 582 -10.86 4.51 0.72
N CYS A 583 -10.68 5.10 1.90
CA CYS A 583 -9.39 5.26 2.58
C CYS A 583 -9.03 4.06 3.46
N ALA A 584 -10.03 3.30 3.92
CA ALA A 584 -9.84 2.10 4.74
C ALA A 584 -9.74 0.81 3.91
N GLU A 585 -10.20 0.85 2.66
CA GLU A 585 -10.11 -0.23 1.70
C GLU A 585 -8.68 -0.33 1.15
N GLU A 586 -8.08 -1.51 1.29
CA GLU A 586 -6.88 -1.84 0.56
C GLU A 586 -7.24 -2.06 -0.93
N ALA A 587 -6.75 -1.18 -1.79
CA ALA A 587 -7.07 -1.23 -3.22
C ALA A 587 -5.97 -1.89 -4.04
N HIS A 588 -4.72 -1.52 -3.75
CA HIS A 588 -3.54 -1.89 -4.50
C HIS A 588 -2.29 -1.70 -3.60
N ALA A 589 -1.10 -2.14 -4.03
CA ALA A 589 0.11 -2.11 -3.19
C ALA A 589 0.47 -0.68 -2.72
N ARG A 590 0.16 0.31 -3.55
CA ARG A 590 0.32 1.75 -3.31
C ARG A 590 -0.92 2.46 -2.78
N TRP A 591 -1.92 1.73 -2.29
CA TRP A 591 -3.05 2.32 -1.56
C TRP A 591 -3.45 1.34 -0.47
N THR A 592 -2.68 1.41 0.60
CA THR A 592 -2.94 0.69 1.84
C THR A 592 -3.98 1.46 2.66
N PRO A 593 -4.72 0.75 3.54
CA PRO A 593 -5.60 1.41 4.48
C PRO A 593 -4.84 2.48 5.24
N TRP A 594 -5.39 3.68 5.30
CA TRP A 594 -4.79 4.77 6.05
C TRP A 594 -4.86 4.44 7.55
N ILE A 595 -3.71 4.08 8.11
CA ILE A 595 -3.55 3.69 9.51
C ILE A 595 -2.70 4.73 10.20
N VAL A 596 -3.13 5.10 11.40
CA VAL A 596 -2.39 5.98 12.30
C VAL A 596 -1.64 5.11 13.31
N ASP A 597 -0.37 5.41 13.55
CA ASP A 597 0.44 4.76 14.58
C ASP A 597 0.06 5.21 16.00
N TYR A 598 0.82 4.71 16.98
CA TYR A 598 0.66 5.05 18.40
C TYR A 598 0.97 6.51 18.73
N ASP A 599 1.70 7.21 17.85
CA ASP A 599 2.06 8.60 18.01
C ASP A 599 1.12 9.54 17.26
N GLY A 600 0.11 9.01 16.56
CA GLY A 600 -0.85 9.84 15.84
C GLY A 600 -0.44 10.19 14.42
N MET A 601 0.62 9.56 13.90
CA MET A 601 1.12 9.74 12.53
C MET A 601 0.55 8.71 11.59
N PHE A 602 0.25 9.10 10.34
CA PHE A 602 -0.06 8.05 9.38
C PHE A 602 1.21 7.32 9.01
N ILE A 603 1.19 6.01 9.20
CA ILE A 603 2.25 5.15 8.70
C ILE A 603 1.98 4.95 7.22
N GLU A 604 2.87 5.44 6.37
CA GLU A 604 2.98 4.91 5.02
C GLU A 604 3.54 3.49 5.11
N GLU A 605 2.68 2.52 5.40
CA GLU A 605 2.99 1.14 5.07
C GLU A 605 2.85 0.99 3.57
N ASP A 606 3.91 1.35 2.86
CA ASP A 606 4.00 1.00 1.46
C ASP A 606 3.99 -0.53 1.38
N GLY A 607 3.05 -1.10 0.62
CA GLY A 607 2.90 -2.56 0.52
C GLY A 607 4.21 -3.23 0.08
N GLU A 608 5.09 -2.49 -0.60
CA GLU A 608 6.42 -2.90 -1.02
C GLU A 608 7.33 -3.31 0.17
N ASN A 609 7.18 -2.70 1.35
CA ASN A 609 8.06 -2.93 2.51
C ASN A 609 7.52 -3.95 3.52
N ARG A 610 6.20 -4.17 3.58
CA ARG A 610 5.56 -5.03 4.60
C ARG A 610 6.05 -6.47 4.60
N ASP A 611 6.29 -7.04 3.42
CA ASP A 611 6.67 -8.46 3.29
C ASP A 611 8.09 -8.75 3.80
N HIS A 612 8.95 -7.73 3.89
CA HIS A 612 10.31 -7.89 4.43
C HIS A 612 10.35 -7.94 5.95
N MET A 613 9.31 -7.48 6.65
CA MET A 613 9.26 -7.46 8.11
C MET A 613 8.61 -8.70 8.74
N VAL A 614 7.87 -9.50 7.97
CA VAL A 614 7.11 -10.66 8.48
C VAL A 614 7.87 -11.99 8.33
N THR A 615 9.02 -12.00 7.64
CA THR A 615 9.94 -13.14 7.52
C THR A 615 11.18 -12.93 8.36
#